data_AF-A0A925W493-F1
#
_entry.id   AF-A0A925W493-F1
#
_cell.length_a   1.000
_cell.length_b   1.000
_cell.length_c   1.000
_cell.angle_alpha   90.00
_cell.angle_beta   90.00
_cell.angle_gamma   90.00
#
_symmetry.space_group_name_H-M   'P 1'
#
loop_
_entity.id
_entity.type
_entity.pdbx_description
1 polymer ?
#
loop_
_entity_poly.entity_id
_entity_poly.type
_entity_poly.pdbx_seq_one_letter_code
_entity_poly.pdbx_strand_id
1 'polypeptide(L)' 'MAHFGFRLAEEADLDRAVREVERAGGRLIRRGEHPDGQLFAYVADPDGYVIEL' A
#
# COMPACT_ATOMS: atom_id res chain seq x y z
N MET A 1 9.99 -11.49 4.85
CA MET A 1 9.46 -11.31 3.48
C MET A 1 9.95 -9.97 2.98
N ALA A 2 10.63 -9.93 1.83
CA ALA A 2 11.09 -8.68 1.26
C ALA A 2 9.91 -7.97 0.57
N HIS A 3 9.76 -6.68 0.84
CA HIS A 3 8.87 -5.77 0.12
C HIS A 3 9.70 -4.56 -0.30
N PHE A 4 9.23 -3.83 -1.30
CA PHE A 4 9.74 -2.50 -1.62
C PHE A 4 8.60 -1.50 -1.46
N GLY A 5 8.96 -0.26 -1.11
CA GLY A 5 8.00 0.78 -0.77
C GLY A 5 8.02 1.93 -1.77
N PHE A 6 6.86 2.51 -2.02
CA PHE A 6 6.73 3.82 -2.65
C PHE A 6 6.25 4.82 -1.61
N ARG A 7 6.87 6.00 -1.55
CA ARG A 7 6.32 7.11 -0.75
C ARG A 7 5.35 7.90 -1.62
N LEU A 8 4.11 8.02 -1.16
CA LEU A 8 3.11 8.88 -1.80
C LEU A 8 3.46 10.36 -1.61
N ALA A 9 3.04 11.19 -2.58
CA ALA A 9 3.25 12.63 -2.52
C ALA A 9 2.43 13.26 -1.38
N GLU A 10 1.21 12.77 -1.16
CA GLU A 10 0.31 13.19 -0.09
C GLU A 10 -0.24 11.95 0.64
N GLU A 11 -0.25 11.97 1.98
CA GLU A 11 -0.78 10.84 2.77
C GLU A 11 -2.28 10.61 2.54
N ALA A 12 -3.03 11.67 2.21
CA ALA A 12 -4.45 11.59 1.85
C ALA A 12 -4.70 10.72 0.60
N ASP A 13 -3.67 10.47 -0.22
CA ASP A 13 -3.78 9.61 -1.40
C ASP A 13 -3.67 8.12 -1.08
N LEU A 14 -3.38 7.70 0.16
CA LEU A 14 -3.19 6.28 0.50
C LEU A 14 -4.43 5.44 0.17
N ASP A 15 -5.61 5.91 0.58
CA ASP A 15 -6.88 5.25 0.27
C ASP A 15 -7.15 5.18 -1.24
N ARG A 16 -6.73 6.19 -2.00
CA ARG A 16 -6.85 6.20 -3.45
C ARG A 16 -5.89 5.19 -4.07
N ALA A 17 -4.64 5.17 -3.64
CA ALA A 17 -3.62 4.24 -4.12
C ALA A 17 -4.05 2.78 -3.90
N VAL A 18 -4.57 2.45 -2.72
CA VAL A 18 -5.10 1.11 -2.42
C VAL A 18 -6.26 0.74 -3.36
N ARG A 19 -7.22 1.66 -3.59
CA ARG A 19 -8.33 1.42 -4.53
C ARG A 19 -7.85 1.18 -5.96
N GLU A 20 -6.81 1.88 -6.40
CA GLU A 20 -6.24 1.66 -7.74
C GLU A 20 -5.55 0.30 -7.84
N VAL A 21 -4.88 -0.16 -6.77
CA VAL A 21 -4.32 -1.53 -6.72
C VAL A 21 -5.43 -2.58 -6.81
N GLU A 22 -6.51 -2.42 -6.06
CA GLU A 22 -7.67 -3.34 -6.14
C GLU A 22 -8.32 -3.35 -7.52
N ARG A 23 -8.47 -2.18 -8.16
CA ARG A 23 -8.97 -2.05 -9.53
C ARG A 23 -8.06 -2.73 -10.56
N ALA A 24 -6.76 -2.76 -10.32
CA ALA A 24 -5.78 -3.46 -11.14
C ALA A 24 -5.71 -4.97 -10.88
N GLY A 25 -6.55 -5.51 -9.99
CA GLY A 25 -6.60 -6.94 -9.64
C GLY A 25 -5.67 -7.34 -8.49
N GLY A 26 -5.03 -6.36 -7.84
CA GLY A 26 -4.32 -6.57 -6.60
C GLY A 26 -5.26 -6.65 -5.39
N ARG A 27 -4.69 -6.73 -4.19
CA ARG A 27 -5.45 -6.78 -2.93
C ARG A 27 -4.74 -6.07 -1.79
N LEU A 28 -5.52 -5.46 -0.91
CA LEU A 28 -5.01 -4.99 0.39
C LEU A 28 -4.68 -6.18 1.29
N ILE A 29 -3.47 -6.18 1.88
CA ILE A 29 -3.03 -7.17 2.86
C ILE A 29 -3.20 -6.64 4.28
N ARG A 30 -2.68 -5.43 4.53
CA ARG A 30 -2.70 -4.78 5.84
C ARG A 30 -2.58 -3.27 5.66
N ARG A 31 -3.19 -2.51 6.57
CA ARG A 31 -2.94 -1.06 6.70
C ARG A 31 -2.77 -0.69 8.17
N GLY A 32 -2.15 0.44 8.42
CA GLY A 32 -1.95 0.94 9.78
C GLY A 32 -1.23 2.29 9.79
N GLU A 33 -0.76 2.65 10.97
CA GLU A 33 0.00 3.87 11.24
C GLU A 33 1.30 3.45 11.92
N HIS A 34 2.41 4.01 11.45
CA HIS A 34 3.71 3.87 12.10
C HIS A 34 3.75 4.70 13.39
N PRO A 35 4.68 4.43 14.33
CA PRO A 35 4.74 5.16 15.60
C PRO A 35 4.95 6.68 15.48
N ASP A 36 5.41 7.16 14.33
CA ASP A 36 5.61 8.58 14.01
C ASP A 36 4.39 9.25 13.36
N GLY A 37 3.29 8.51 13.20
CA GLY A 37 2.04 8.99 12.60
C GLY A 37 1.91 8.75 11.10
N GLN A 38 2.95 8.23 10.44
CA GLN A 38 2.90 7.98 9.00
C GLN A 38 1.99 6.79 8.69
N LEU A 39 0.98 7.00 7.85
CA LEU A 39 0.11 5.93 7.37
C LEU A 39 0.86 5.01 6.41
N PHE A 40 0.54 3.71 6.45
CA PHE A 40 1.07 2.72 5.51
C PHE A 40 0.01 1.70 5.08
N ALA A 41 0.18 1.13 3.90
CA ALA A 41 -0.55 -0.03 3.43
C ALA A 41 0.36 -1.06 2.75
N TYR A 42 0.28 -2.32 3.16
CA TYR A 42 0.80 -3.45 2.40
C TYR A 42 -0.26 -3.95 1.44
N VAL A 43 0.10 -4.01 0.16
CA VAL A 43 -0.74 -4.56 -0.91
C VAL A 43 -0.01 -5.69 -1.62
N ALA A 44 -0.78 -6.62 -2.21
CA ALA A 44 -0.27 -7.61 -3.15
C ALA A 44 -0.73 -7.26 -4.56
N ASP A 45 0.18 -7.32 -5.53
CA ASP A 45 -0.17 -7.31 -6.94
C ASP A 45 -0.72 -8.68 -7.40
N PRO A 46 -1.22 -8.81 -8.65
CA PRO A 46 -1.71 -10.08 -9.18
C PRO A 46 -0.67 -11.20 -9.22
N ASP A 47 0.62 -10.86 -9.32
CA ASP A 47 1.73 -11.80 -9.37
C ASP A 47 2.15 -12.28 -7.96
N GLY A 48 1.65 -11.62 -6.91
CA GLY A 48 1.88 -11.96 -5.51
C GLY A 48 3.02 -11.19 -4.83
N TYR A 49 3.59 -10.17 -5.47
CA TYR A 49 4.58 -9.31 -4.85
C TYR A 49 3.94 -8.40 -3.82
N VAL A 50 4.60 -8.27 -2.66
CA VAL A 50 4.16 -7.38 -1.58
C VAL A 50 4.83 -6.02 -1.74
N ILE A 51 4.01 -4.98 -1.76
CA ILE A 51 4.42 -3.58 -1.93
C ILE A 51 3.93 -2.79 -0.70
N GLU A 52 4.78 -1.92 -0.15
CA GLU A 52 4.37 -0.92 0.84
C GLU A 52 4.03 0.40 0.14
N LEU A 53 2.88 0.96 0.50
CA LEU A 53 2.41 2.28 0.09
C LEU A 53 2.35 3.20 1.30
#